data_AF-A0A0D9X243-F1
#
_entry.id   AF-A0A0D9X243-F1
#
_cell.length_a   1.000
_cell.length_b   1.000
_cell.length_c   1.000
_cell.angle_alpha   90.00
_cell.angle_beta   90.00
_cell.angle_gamma   90.00
#
_symmetry.space_group_name_H-M   'P 1'
#
loop_
_entity.id
_entity.type
_entity.pdbx_description
1 polymer ?
#
loop_
_entity_poly.entity_id
_entity_poly.type
_entity_poly.pdbx_seq_one_letter_code
_entity_poly.pdbx_strand_id
1 'polypeptide(L)'
;MTRASTIDFGRKTQNDVLWSGPLCPANFIRNKFPTYRKSLNGIVIKLADDPEIPSLKEIAAKETADLLDRRQRLSVRELAMKFEKGLNTATLLSDEVKWRQAVLLERDILLKNLKNVLESLRSRVAGKHKDEIEDSLSMVDVLSVQLSKREDELLQQKAEVAKIATSLKLASEDAKRIVEEERSNARIEIDSARAAVQKVQQLIKEEEIDPQINGKQEEDELKEKAQEARRVKMLHCPSRAMDIENEIEVLREQLTEKSSNCVYLLKEVWLIHAGLAI
;
A
#
# COMPACT_ATOMS: atom_id res chain seq x y z
N MET A 1 20.07 -35.36 31.04
CA MET A 1 21.16 -34.38 31.27
C MET A 1 21.39 -33.68 29.94
N THR A 2 20.76 -32.55 29.61
CA THR A 2 20.79 -31.19 30.21
C THR A 2 22.12 -30.47 29.98
N ARG A 3 22.09 -29.43 29.13
CA ARG A 3 22.65 -28.06 29.32
C ARG A 3 22.65 -27.36 27.94
N ALA A 4 21.68 -26.51 27.62
CA ALA A 4 21.41 -25.16 28.15
C ALA A 4 22.55 -24.17 27.86
N SER A 5 22.33 -23.38 26.81
CA SER A 5 23.12 -22.22 26.40
C SER A 5 22.71 -21.01 27.24
N THR A 6 23.66 -20.39 27.93
CA THR A 6 23.46 -19.13 28.65
C THR A 6 24.51 -18.14 28.19
N ILE A 7 24.10 -17.08 27.49
CA ILE A 7 24.83 -15.82 27.44
C ILE A 7 23.80 -14.72 27.73
N ASP A 8 23.92 -14.21 28.96
CA ASP A 8 23.16 -13.09 29.51
C ASP A 8 23.46 -11.80 28.75
N PHE A 9 22.40 -11.14 28.26
CA PHE A 9 22.46 -9.72 27.91
C PHE A 9 21.87 -8.90 29.05
N GLY A 10 22.71 -8.02 29.58
CA GLY A 10 22.42 -7.11 30.67
C GLY A 10 21.16 -6.27 30.42
N ARG A 11 20.28 -6.32 31.40
CA ARG A 11 19.09 -5.49 31.59
C ARG A 11 19.46 -4.00 31.65
N LYS A 12 18.97 -3.17 30.73
CA LYS A 12 18.75 -1.72 30.94
C LYS A 12 17.58 -1.20 30.07
N THR A 13 16.46 -0.98 30.76
CA THR A 13 15.44 0.08 30.58
C THR A 13 14.94 0.43 29.16
N GLN A 14 13.80 -0.19 28.82
CA GLN A 14 12.54 0.42 28.34
C GLN A 14 12.65 1.84 27.75
N ASN A 15 12.67 1.91 26.43
CA ASN A 15 12.01 2.95 25.63
C ASN A 15 11.60 2.30 24.31
N ASP A 16 10.30 2.36 24.01
CA ASP A 16 9.68 1.79 22.83
C ASP A 16 10.30 2.36 21.54
N VAL A 17 11.03 1.50 20.83
CA VAL A 17 11.34 1.71 19.41
C VAL A 17 10.87 0.44 18.69
N LEU A 18 9.60 0.46 18.29
CA LEU A 18 9.05 -0.50 17.34
C LEU A 18 9.68 -0.22 15.97
N TRP A 19 10.75 -0.94 15.65
CA TRP A 19 11.14 -1.18 14.27
C TRP A 19 10.09 -2.08 13.62
N SER A 20 9.29 -1.50 12.74
CA SER A 20 8.39 -2.23 11.86
C SER A 20 9.18 -2.77 10.66
N GLY A 21 9.38 -4.09 10.63
CA GLY A 21 9.79 -4.81 9.42
C GLY A 21 8.68 -4.81 8.35
N PRO A 22 8.99 -5.22 7.12
CA PRO A 22 8.01 -5.29 6.04
C PRO A 22 7.07 -6.46 6.32
N LEU A 23 5.77 -6.24 6.12
CA LEU A 23 4.64 -7.14 6.44
C LEU A 23 4.07 -6.98 7.86
N CYS A 24 3.42 -5.85 8.13
CA CYS A 24 2.37 -5.80 9.15
C CYS A 24 1.00 -6.04 8.47
N PRO A 25 0.19 -7.02 8.92
CA PRO A 25 -1.19 -7.13 8.49
C PRO A 25 -1.98 -5.94 9.04
N ALA A 26 -2.88 -5.38 8.23
CA ALA A 26 -3.77 -4.30 8.64
C ALA A 26 -4.51 -4.69 9.93
N ASN A 27 -4.44 -3.82 10.93
CA ASN A 27 -5.17 -3.98 12.19
C ASN A 27 -6.67 -3.84 11.93
N PHE A 28 -7.33 -4.95 11.58
CA PHE A 28 -8.77 -5.05 11.74
C PHE A 28 -9.05 -5.02 13.23
N ILE A 29 -9.59 -3.91 13.72
CA ILE A 29 -10.19 -3.82 15.05
C ILE A 29 -11.21 -4.95 15.12
N ARG A 30 -10.90 -5.95 15.94
CA ARG A 30 -11.79 -7.08 16.22
C ARG A 30 -12.98 -6.54 17.00
N ASN A 31 -14.00 -6.12 16.26
CA ASN A 31 -15.28 -5.62 16.76
C ASN A 31 -15.85 -6.61 17.78
N LYS A 32 -15.74 -6.29 19.07
CA LYS A 32 -16.65 -6.85 20.08
C LYS A 32 -17.99 -6.14 19.86
N PHE A 33 -19.06 -6.91 19.70
CA PHE A 33 -20.41 -6.34 19.55
C PHE A 33 -20.75 -5.39 20.71
N PRO A 34 -21.41 -4.25 20.45
CA PRO A 34 -21.86 -3.36 21.52
C PRO A 34 -22.83 -4.09 22.45
N THR A 35 -22.56 -4.11 23.74
CA THR A 35 -23.48 -4.68 24.74
C THR A 35 -24.63 -3.71 24.98
N TYR A 36 -25.79 -4.02 24.40
CA TYR A 36 -27.04 -3.29 24.63
C TYR A 36 -27.73 -3.74 25.93
N ARG A 37 -28.10 -2.80 26.79
CA ARG A 37 -29.05 -3.04 27.90
C ARG A 37 -30.32 -2.25 27.61
N LYS A 38 -31.45 -2.96 27.41
CA LYS A 38 -32.76 -2.33 27.19
C LYS A 38 -33.26 -1.72 28.50
N SER A 39 -33.52 -0.41 28.52
CA SER A 39 -34.39 0.23 29.51
C SER A 39 -35.72 0.59 28.85
N LEU A 40 -36.80 0.62 29.65
CA LEU A 40 -38.17 0.56 29.16
C LEU A 40 -38.66 1.78 28.36
N ASN A 41 -37.93 2.90 28.32
CA ASN A 41 -38.35 4.12 27.62
C ASN A 41 -37.18 4.70 26.81
N GLY A 42 -37.26 4.64 25.48
CA GLY A 42 -36.56 5.52 24.52
C GLY A 42 -35.07 5.78 24.74
N ILE A 43 -34.23 5.15 23.93
CA ILE A 43 -32.76 5.22 23.93
C ILE A 43 -32.21 6.66 24.07
N VAL A 44 -31.44 6.91 25.14
CA VAL A 44 -30.49 8.03 25.25
C VAL A 44 -29.09 7.45 25.05
N ILE A 45 -28.39 7.88 24.01
CA ILE A 45 -26.99 7.54 23.74
C ILE A 45 -26.13 8.45 24.63
N LYS A 46 -25.42 7.89 25.61
CA LYS A 46 -24.22 8.54 26.15
C LYS A 46 -23.04 8.11 25.27
N LEU A 47 -22.59 9.00 24.40
CA LEU A 47 -21.26 8.93 23.81
C LEU A 47 -20.28 9.20 24.97
N ALA A 48 -19.48 8.22 25.34
CA ALA A 48 -18.21 8.53 26.00
C ALA A 48 -17.29 9.06 24.89
N ASP A 49 -16.62 10.17 25.15
CA ASP A 49 -15.73 10.87 24.20
C ASP A 49 -14.79 9.88 23.49
N ASP A 50 -15.01 9.71 22.18
CA ASP A 50 -14.07 9.01 21.30
C ASP A 50 -12.84 9.90 21.07
N PRO A 51 -11.61 9.35 21.02
CA PRO A 51 -10.46 10.11 20.55
C PRO A 51 -10.70 10.52 19.09
N GLU A 52 -10.64 11.81 18.80
CA GLU A 52 -10.82 12.38 17.45
C GLU A 52 -9.98 11.61 16.43
N ILE A 53 -10.62 10.74 15.65
CA ILE A 53 -9.97 10.05 14.54
C ILE A 53 -9.74 11.14 13.48
N PRO A 54 -8.46 11.43 13.11
CA PRO A 54 -8.18 12.49 12.15
C PRO A 54 -8.88 12.20 10.83
N SER A 55 -9.42 13.26 10.22
CA SER A 55 -10.22 13.11 9.00
C SER A 55 -9.40 12.47 7.87
N LEU A 56 -10.06 11.76 6.95
CA LEU A 56 -9.43 11.14 5.77
C LEU A 56 -8.54 12.13 4.98
N LYS A 57 -8.95 13.39 4.90
CA LYS A 57 -8.20 14.47 4.25
C LYS A 57 -6.89 14.79 4.99
N GLU A 58 -6.90 14.71 6.30
CA GLU A 58 -5.74 14.97 7.16
C GLU A 58 -4.76 13.79 7.15
N ILE A 59 -5.26 12.57 7.09
CA ILE A 59 -4.44 11.36 6.89
C ILE A 59 -3.75 11.43 5.52
N ALA A 60 -4.49 11.75 4.45
CA ALA A 60 -3.91 11.92 3.11
C ALA A 60 -2.89 13.06 3.04
N ALA A 61 -3.13 14.17 3.75
CA ALA A 61 -2.19 15.29 3.82
C ALA A 61 -0.90 14.91 4.58
N LYS A 62 -1.01 14.16 5.68
CA LYS A 62 0.16 13.64 6.42
C LYS A 62 0.96 12.64 5.57
N GLU A 63 0.29 11.71 4.90
CA GLU A 63 0.94 10.73 4.03
C GLU A 63 1.64 11.39 2.82
N THR A 64 1.00 12.37 2.18
CA THR A 64 1.63 13.12 1.08
C THR A 64 2.82 13.95 1.54
N ALA A 65 2.76 14.55 2.73
CA ALA A 65 3.90 15.23 3.33
C ALA A 65 5.05 14.26 3.64
N ASP A 66 4.76 13.08 4.20
CA ASP A 66 5.74 12.04 4.50
C ASP A 66 6.41 11.49 3.22
N LEU A 67 5.64 11.29 2.14
CA LEU A 67 6.19 10.87 0.84
C LEU A 67 7.09 11.94 0.22
N LEU A 68 6.75 13.22 0.38
CA LEU A 68 7.57 14.33 -0.09
C LEU A 68 8.86 14.47 0.74
N ASP A 69 8.81 14.34 2.07
CA ASP A 69 10.00 14.35 2.93
C ASP A 69 10.94 13.18 2.59
N ARG A 70 10.38 11.98 2.38
CA ARG A 70 11.15 10.80 1.93
C ARG A 70 11.81 11.03 0.57
N ARG A 71 11.14 11.70 -0.37
CA ARG A 71 11.72 12.08 -1.68
C ARG A 71 12.88 13.06 -1.51
N GLN A 72 12.84 13.94 -0.50
CA GLN A 72 13.84 14.98 -0.28
C GLN A 72 15.08 14.47 0.47
N ARG A 73 14.91 13.55 1.44
CA ARG A 73 16.02 12.98 2.23
C ARG A 73 17.07 12.22 1.40
N LEU A 74 16.73 11.78 0.20
CA LEU A 74 17.66 11.15 -0.76
C LEU A 74 17.28 11.53 -2.20
N SER A 75 17.32 12.83 -2.51
CA SER A 75 17.20 13.25 -3.91
C SER A 75 18.29 12.56 -4.73
N VAL A 76 17.90 11.77 -5.74
CA VAL A 76 18.81 11.07 -6.68
C VAL A 76 19.85 12.05 -7.25
N ARG A 77 19.47 13.31 -7.42
CA ARG A 77 20.37 14.40 -7.86
C ARG A 77 21.47 14.69 -6.85
N GLU A 78 21.16 14.78 -5.56
CA GLU A 78 22.18 15.01 -4.52
C GLU A 78 23.13 13.82 -4.39
N LEU A 79 22.59 12.60 -4.48
CA LEU A 79 23.40 11.40 -4.45
C LEU A 79 24.33 11.31 -5.67
N ALA A 80 23.82 11.64 -6.87
CA ALA A 80 24.62 11.72 -8.08
C ALA A 80 25.75 12.76 -7.96
N MET A 81 25.46 13.96 -7.45
CA MET A 81 26.50 14.99 -7.24
C MET A 81 27.57 14.54 -6.24
N LYS A 82 27.20 13.84 -5.15
CA LYS A 82 28.17 13.29 -4.19
C LYS A 82 29.03 12.20 -4.83
N PHE A 83 28.42 11.35 -5.66
CA PHE A 83 29.14 10.29 -6.37
C PHE A 83 30.12 10.85 -7.40
N GLU A 84 29.71 11.85 -8.19
CA GLU A 84 30.55 12.52 -9.19
C GLU A 84 31.73 13.24 -8.53
N LYS A 85 31.50 13.96 -7.41
CA LYS A 85 32.59 14.53 -6.60
C LYS A 85 33.54 13.45 -6.10
N GLY A 86 33.00 12.33 -5.59
CA GLY A 86 33.79 11.18 -5.16
C GLY A 86 34.64 10.59 -6.28
N LEU A 87 34.08 10.45 -7.49
CA LEU A 87 34.78 9.95 -8.67
C LEU A 87 35.91 10.90 -9.10
N ASN A 88 35.66 12.21 -9.10
CA ASN A 88 36.68 13.21 -9.39
C ASN A 88 37.80 13.20 -8.35
N THR A 89 37.49 13.03 -7.07
CA THR A 89 38.53 12.87 -6.04
C THR A 89 39.33 11.58 -6.22
N ALA A 90 38.68 10.48 -6.62
CA ALA A 90 39.34 9.20 -6.82
C ALA A 90 40.28 9.20 -8.04
N THR A 91 39.90 9.91 -9.11
CA THR A 91 40.75 10.08 -10.30
C THR A 91 41.99 10.92 -9.99
N LEU A 92 41.84 12.03 -9.25
CA LEU A 92 42.98 12.83 -8.78
C LEU A 92 43.95 12.01 -7.92
N LEU A 93 43.42 11.22 -6.97
CA LEU A 93 44.24 10.33 -6.15
C LEU A 93 44.91 9.23 -6.97
N SER A 94 44.25 8.72 -8.02
CA SER A 94 44.83 7.72 -8.92
C SER A 94 46.04 8.26 -9.67
N ASP A 95 45.97 9.50 -10.15
CA ASP A 95 47.11 10.14 -10.81
C ASP A 95 48.23 10.47 -9.82
N GLU A 96 47.91 10.89 -8.60
CA GLU A 96 48.89 11.07 -7.53
C GLU A 96 49.65 9.77 -7.21
N VAL A 97 48.95 8.63 -7.15
CA VAL A 97 49.56 7.32 -6.92
C VAL A 97 50.56 6.94 -8.04
N LYS A 98 50.26 7.29 -9.31
CA LYS A 98 51.18 7.04 -10.44
C LYS A 98 52.49 7.82 -10.29
N TRP A 99 52.41 9.10 -9.95
CA TRP A 99 53.60 9.93 -9.75
C TRP A 99 54.39 9.50 -8.51
N ARG A 100 53.72 9.11 -7.43
CA ARG A 100 54.38 8.54 -6.24
C ARG A 100 55.17 7.27 -6.58
N GLN A 101 54.64 6.41 -7.46
CA GLN A 101 55.37 5.21 -7.91
C GLN A 101 56.62 5.58 -8.71
N ALA A 102 56.57 6.59 -9.58
CA ALA A 102 57.73 7.08 -10.32
C ALA A 102 58.81 7.64 -9.39
N VAL A 103 58.40 8.45 -8.40
CA VAL A 103 59.30 9.02 -7.38
C VAL A 103 59.98 7.93 -6.54
N LEU A 104 59.30 6.82 -6.22
CA LEU A 104 59.90 5.69 -5.51
C LEU A 104 61.05 5.05 -6.30
N LEU A 105 60.91 4.90 -7.62
CA LEU A 105 61.96 4.35 -8.47
C LEU A 105 63.19 5.29 -8.54
N GLU A 106 62.96 6.60 -8.66
CA GLU A 106 64.03 7.60 -8.66
C GLU A 106 64.76 7.67 -7.31
N ARG A 107 64.03 7.54 -6.21
CA ARG A 107 64.58 7.46 -4.84
C ARG A 107 65.57 6.31 -4.72
N ASP A 108 65.25 5.13 -5.22
CA ASP A 108 66.13 3.95 -5.11
C ASP A 108 67.42 4.11 -5.90
N ILE A 109 67.32 4.74 -7.08
CA ILE A 109 68.49 5.13 -7.88
C ILE A 109 69.36 6.13 -7.11
N LEU A 110 68.74 7.15 -6.49
CA LEU A 110 69.46 8.16 -5.73
C LEU A 110 70.17 7.57 -4.50
N LEU A 111 69.50 6.69 -3.76
CA LEU A 111 70.06 6.03 -2.58
C LEU A 111 71.25 5.12 -2.96
N LYS A 112 71.12 4.38 -4.06
CA LYS A 112 72.21 3.57 -4.60
C LYS A 112 73.40 4.44 -5.02
N ASN A 113 73.15 5.56 -5.70
CA ASN A 113 74.19 6.48 -6.12
C ASN A 113 74.91 7.11 -4.91
N LEU A 114 74.16 7.53 -3.89
CA LEU A 114 74.71 8.06 -2.64
C LEU A 114 75.62 7.02 -1.97
N LYS A 115 75.16 5.77 -1.84
CA LYS A 115 75.95 4.68 -1.27
C LYS A 115 77.25 4.45 -2.05
N ASN A 116 77.18 4.43 -3.38
CA ASN A 116 78.35 4.25 -4.25
C ASN A 116 79.38 5.40 -4.10
N VAL A 117 78.90 6.65 -3.99
CA VAL A 117 79.77 7.83 -3.79
C VAL A 117 80.45 7.75 -2.43
N LEU A 118 79.72 7.41 -1.36
CA LEU A 118 80.27 7.23 -0.02
C LEU A 118 81.30 6.10 0.03
N GLU A 119 81.04 4.96 -0.62
CA GLU A 119 81.99 3.84 -0.69
C GLU A 119 83.26 4.23 -1.46
N SER A 120 83.13 5.01 -2.54
CA SER A 120 84.26 5.53 -3.29
C SER A 120 85.11 6.49 -2.45
N LEU A 121 84.48 7.35 -1.65
CA LEU A 121 85.17 8.28 -0.75
C LEU A 121 85.83 7.56 0.42
N ARG A 122 85.19 6.53 0.98
CA ARG A 122 85.72 5.69 2.08
C ARG A 122 87.10 5.12 1.75
N SER A 123 87.31 4.69 0.51
CA SER A 123 88.60 4.14 0.06
C SER A 123 89.72 5.19 -0.08
N ARG A 124 89.37 6.48 -0.13
CA ARG A 124 90.29 7.61 -0.39
C ARG A 124 90.61 8.44 0.85
N VAL A 125 89.91 8.20 1.96
CA VAL A 125 89.94 9.01 3.19
C VAL A 125 90.46 8.17 4.37
N ALA A 126 91.20 8.79 5.30
CA ALA A 126 91.79 8.12 6.46
C ALA A 126 91.54 8.90 7.76
N GLY A 127 91.71 8.22 8.91
CA GLY A 127 91.49 8.80 10.24
C GLY A 127 90.02 9.15 10.49
N LYS A 128 89.79 10.23 11.24
CA LYS A 128 88.45 10.66 11.70
C LYS A 128 87.40 10.80 10.58
N HIS A 129 87.81 11.30 9.42
CA HIS A 129 86.89 11.47 8.27
C HIS A 129 86.45 10.14 7.66
N LYS A 130 87.23 9.07 7.84
CA LYS A 130 86.83 7.73 7.41
C LYS A 130 85.73 7.19 8.33
N ASP A 131 85.85 7.43 9.62
CA ASP A 131 84.83 7.03 10.62
C ASP A 131 83.51 7.78 10.36
N GLU A 132 83.56 9.09 10.04
CA GLU A 132 82.38 9.88 9.66
C GLU A 132 81.68 9.36 8.37
N ILE A 133 82.45 8.85 7.41
CA ILE A 133 81.91 8.23 6.18
C ILE A 133 81.29 6.87 6.50
N GLU A 134 81.87 6.09 7.40
CA GLU A 134 81.31 4.81 7.86
C GLU A 134 79.97 5.00 8.59
N ASP A 135 79.88 6.01 9.45
CA ASP A 135 78.63 6.40 10.12
C ASP A 135 77.57 6.84 9.09
N SER A 136 77.98 7.61 8.07
CA SER A 136 77.10 8.04 6.99
C SER A 136 76.60 6.86 6.14
N LEU A 137 77.47 5.88 5.84
CA LEU A 137 77.08 4.63 5.17
C LEU A 137 76.08 3.84 6.01
N SER A 138 76.32 3.73 7.31
CA SER A 138 75.41 3.07 8.25
C SER A 138 74.05 3.76 8.28
N MET A 139 74.01 5.10 8.26
CA MET A 139 72.76 5.85 8.19
C MET A 139 72.02 5.63 6.87
N VAL A 140 72.73 5.56 5.74
CA VAL A 140 72.14 5.23 4.42
C VAL A 140 71.54 3.82 4.41
N ASP A 141 72.18 2.85 5.07
CA ASP A 141 71.64 1.49 5.19
C ASP A 141 70.39 1.44 6.09
N VAL A 142 70.37 2.18 7.20
CA VAL A 142 69.17 2.33 8.03
C VAL A 142 68.02 2.98 7.24
N LEU A 143 68.30 4.05 6.50
CA LEU A 143 67.32 4.72 5.65
C LEU A 143 66.77 3.79 4.57
N SER A 144 67.63 2.98 3.94
CA SER A 144 67.22 1.97 2.95
C SER A 144 66.19 1.01 3.54
N VAL A 145 66.48 0.44 4.72
CA VAL A 145 65.58 -0.51 5.40
C VAL A 145 64.25 0.15 5.78
N GLN A 146 64.28 1.38 6.31
CA GLN A 146 63.06 2.11 6.69
C GLN A 146 62.17 2.41 5.48
N LEU A 147 62.78 2.78 4.35
CA LEU A 147 62.06 3.09 3.12
C LEU A 147 61.45 1.85 2.47
N SER A 148 62.14 0.71 2.48
CA SER A 148 61.58 -0.57 2.03
C SER A 148 60.40 -1.00 2.88
N LYS A 149 60.50 -0.90 4.22
CA LYS A 149 59.38 -1.23 5.12
C LYS A 149 58.12 -0.40 4.82
N ARG A 150 58.28 0.92 4.63
CA ARG A 150 57.16 1.80 4.25
C ARG A 150 56.55 1.44 2.90
N GLU A 151 57.37 0.97 1.97
CA GLU A 151 56.91 0.55 0.65
C GLU A 151 56.07 -0.73 0.73
N ASP A 152 56.49 -1.71 1.54
CA ASP A 152 55.71 -2.92 1.80
C ASP A 152 54.35 -2.60 2.44
N GLU A 153 54.32 -1.69 3.42
CA GLU A 153 53.07 -1.19 4.03
C GLU A 153 52.15 -0.52 2.99
N LEU A 154 52.72 0.28 2.09
CA LEU A 154 51.97 0.95 1.02
C LEU A 154 51.42 -0.07 0.00
N LEU A 155 52.21 -1.08 -0.37
CA LEU A 155 51.77 -2.16 -1.26
C LEU A 155 50.64 -2.98 -0.64
N GLN A 156 50.72 -3.27 0.66
CA GLN A 156 49.63 -3.92 1.39
C GLN A 156 48.36 -3.07 1.39
N GLN A 157 48.45 -1.78 1.73
CA GLN A 157 47.30 -0.87 1.69
C GLN A 157 46.69 -0.79 0.29
N LYS A 158 47.51 -0.73 -0.77
CA LYS A 158 47.05 -0.73 -2.16
C LYS A 158 46.26 -2.00 -2.49
N ALA A 159 46.72 -3.16 -2.02
CA ALA A 159 46.03 -4.43 -2.22
C ALA A 159 44.69 -4.48 -1.44
N GLU A 160 44.64 -3.97 -0.22
CA GLU A 160 43.40 -3.85 0.56
C GLU A 160 42.39 -2.89 -0.09
N VAL A 161 42.85 -1.72 -0.55
CA VAL A 161 42.03 -0.76 -1.30
C VAL A 161 41.50 -1.39 -2.59
N ALA A 162 42.31 -2.17 -3.31
CA ALA A 162 41.86 -2.88 -4.50
C ALA A 162 40.74 -3.89 -4.17
N LYS A 163 40.83 -4.61 -3.05
CA LYS A 163 39.76 -5.51 -2.57
C LYS A 163 38.49 -4.76 -2.19
N ILE A 164 38.61 -3.60 -1.55
CA ILE A 164 37.47 -2.73 -1.22
C ILE A 164 36.82 -2.18 -2.50
N ALA A 165 37.62 -1.82 -3.51
CA ALA A 165 37.11 -1.32 -4.78
C ALA A 165 36.31 -2.40 -5.53
N THR A 166 36.77 -3.66 -5.53
CA THR A 166 36.02 -4.76 -6.17
C THR A 166 34.74 -5.11 -5.41
N SER A 167 34.76 -5.12 -4.08
CA SER A 167 33.55 -5.35 -3.28
C SER A 167 32.53 -4.22 -3.42
N LEU A 168 32.99 -2.97 -3.46
CA LEU A 168 32.13 -1.80 -3.71
C LEU A 168 31.51 -1.85 -5.10
N LYS A 169 32.28 -2.22 -6.13
CA LYS A 169 31.77 -2.39 -7.50
C LYS A 169 30.67 -3.45 -7.54
N LEU A 170 30.89 -4.60 -6.91
CA LEU A 170 29.91 -5.68 -6.83
C LEU A 170 28.63 -5.23 -6.11
N ALA A 171 28.77 -4.56 -4.95
CA ALA A 171 27.63 -4.03 -4.20
C ALA A 171 26.86 -2.97 -4.99
N SER A 172 27.54 -2.13 -5.77
CA SER A 172 26.91 -1.13 -6.62
C SER A 172 26.15 -1.76 -7.79
N GLU A 173 26.69 -2.81 -8.41
CA GLU A 173 26.01 -3.56 -9.47
C GLU A 173 24.78 -4.30 -8.93
N ASP A 174 24.89 -4.89 -7.74
CA ASP A 174 23.78 -5.57 -7.05
C ASP A 174 22.66 -4.59 -6.69
N ALA A 175 22.99 -3.44 -6.08
CA ALA A 175 22.02 -2.39 -5.77
C ALA A 175 21.30 -1.89 -7.04
N LYS A 176 22.03 -1.75 -8.16
CA LYS A 176 21.43 -1.36 -9.44
C LYS A 176 20.45 -2.41 -9.96
N ARG A 177 20.77 -3.70 -9.83
CA ARG A 177 19.90 -4.81 -10.22
C ARG A 177 18.61 -4.81 -9.40
N ILE A 178 18.71 -4.72 -8.07
CA ILE A 178 17.54 -4.69 -7.17
C ILE A 178 16.63 -3.52 -7.51
N VAL A 179 17.19 -2.33 -7.73
CA VAL A 179 16.39 -1.14 -8.10
C VAL A 179 15.65 -1.34 -9.43
N GLU A 180 16.27 -1.97 -10.42
CA GLU A 180 15.62 -2.20 -11.72
C GLU A 180 14.55 -3.30 -11.65
N GLU A 181 14.77 -4.33 -10.84
CA GLU A 181 13.79 -5.38 -10.55
C GLU A 181 12.56 -4.83 -9.82
N GLU A 182 12.75 -4.03 -8.77
CA GLU A 182 11.63 -3.38 -8.06
C GLU A 182 10.86 -2.41 -8.96
N ARG A 183 11.56 -1.71 -9.87
CA ARG A 183 10.93 -0.86 -10.87
C ARG A 183 10.09 -1.63 -11.88
N SER A 184 10.55 -2.80 -12.32
CA SER A 184 9.79 -3.63 -13.25
C SER A 184 8.57 -4.26 -12.56
N ASN A 185 8.74 -4.74 -11.32
CA ASN A 185 7.65 -5.25 -10.48
C ASN A 185 6.57 -4.17 -10.25
N ALA A 186 6.97 -2.97 -9.85
CA ALA A 186 6.05 -1.85 -9.67
C ALA A 186 5.31 -1.49 -10.96
N ARG A 187 5.95 -1.55 -12.13
CA ARG A 187 5.28 -1.33 -13.43
C ARG A 187 4.21 -2.38 -13.69
N ILE A 188 4.53 -3.66 -13.44
CA ILE A 188 3.58 -4.77 -13.62
C ILE A 188 2.38 -4.60 -12.69
N GLU A 189 2.60 -4.23 -11.43
CA GLU A 189 1.52 -3.98 -10.46
C GLU A 189 0.64 -2.79 -10.87
N ILE A 190 1.26 -1.68 -11.31
CA ILE A 190 0.54 -0.51 -11.81
C ILE A 190 -0.31 -0.88 -13.03
N ASP A 191 0.23 -1.64 -13.98
CA ASP A 191 -0.50 -2.02 -15.19
C ASP A 191 -1.62 -3.02 -14.88
N SER A 192 -1.41 -3.94 -13.93
CA SER A 192 -2.46 -4.82 -13.40
C SER A 192 -3.59 -4.03 -12.73
N ALA A 193 -3.26 -3.07 -11.87
CA ALA A 193 -4.24 -2.20 -11.22
C ALA A 193 -5.00 -1.34 -12.25
N ARG A 194 -4.31 -0.79 -13.25
CA ARG A 194 -4.95 -0.07 -14.36
C ARG A 194 -5.92 -0.98 -15.13
N ALA A 195 -5.55 -2.22 -15.42
CA ALA A 195 -6.44 -3.17 -16.10
C ALA A 195 -7.68 -3.50 -15.25
N ALA A 196 -7.53 -3.66 -13.93
CA ALA A 196 -8.66 -3.85 -13.02
C ALA A 196 -9.60 -2.63 -13.00
N VAL A 197 -9.03 -1.41 -12.94
CA VAL A 197 -9.80 -0.16 -13.00
C VAL A 197 -10.56 -0.05 -14.33
N GLN A 198 -9.93 -0.38 -15.45
CA GLN A 198 -10.60 -0.38 -16.76
C GLN A 198 -11.78 -1.35 -16.82
N LYS A 199 -11.64 -2.56 -16.22
CA LYS A 199 -12.75 -3.52 -16.13
C LYS A 199 -13.90 -2.98 -15.29
N VAL A 200 -13.61 -2.39 -14.13
CA VAL A 200 -14.64 -1.77 -13.28
C VAL A 200 -15.32 -0.61 -14.02
N GLN A 201 -14.55 0.22 -14.74
CA GLN A 201 -15.11 1.28 -15.57
C GLN A 201 -16.02 0.76 -16.69
N GLN A 202 -15.70 -0.38 -17.29
CA GLN A 202 -16.57 -1.04 -18.28
C GLN A 202 -17.85 -1.55 -17.63
N LEU A 203 -17.75 -2.27 -16.52
CA LEU A 203 -18.91 -2.78 -15.77
C LEU A 203 -19.85 -1.65 -15.33
N ILE A 204 -19.31 -0.52 -14.84
CA ILE A 204 -20.12 0.66 -14.50
C ILE A 204 -20.84 1.22 -15.72
N LYS A 205 -20.18 1.30 -16.88
CA LYS A 205 -20.83 1.78 -18.11
C LYS A 205 -21.93 0.84 -18.60
N GLU A 206 -21.72 -0.47 -18.52
CA GLU A 206 -22.73 -1.48 -18.85
C GLU A 206 -23.92 -1.38 -17.88
N GLU A 207 -23.66 -1.28 -16.58
CA GLU A 207 -24.65 -1.10 -15.52
C GLU A 207 -25.31 0.29 -15.55
N GLU A 208 -24.78 1.31 -16.24
CA GLU A 208 -25.49 2.58 -16.49
C GLU A 208 -26.41 2.51 -17.71
N ILE A 209 -26.07 1.70 -18.72
CA ILE A 209 -26.86 1.54 -19.95
C ILE A 209 -28.10 0.68 -19.70
N ASP A 210 -27.95 -0.46 -19.02
CA ASP A 210 -29.04 -1.41 -18.76
C ASP A 210 -30.21 -0.89 -17.89
N PRO A 211 -30.03 -0.10 -16.81
CA PRO A 211 -31.14 0.42 -16.01
C PRO A 211 -31.91 1.52 -16.75
N GLN A 212 -31.29 2.20 -17.71
CA GLN A 212 -31.96 3.23 -18.48
C GLN A 212 -32.91 2.66 -19.54
N ILE A 213 -32.61 1.45 -20.04
CA ILE A 213 -33.48 0.68 -20.93
C ILE A 213 -34.52 -0.10 -20.10
N ASN A 214 -34.09 -0.80 -19.06
CA ASN A 214 -34.98 -1.62 -18.22
C ASN A 214 -35.96 -0.76 -17.41
N GLY A 215 -35.51 0.35 -16.83
CA GLY A 215 -36.38 1.26 -16.06
C GLY A 215 -37.47 1.93 -16.91
N LYS A 216 -37.17 2.27 -18.18
CA LYS A 216 -38.20 2.78 -19.11
C LYS A 216 -39.21 1.70 -19.48
N GLN A 217 -38.73 0.49 -19.74
CA GLN A 217 -39.58 -0.64 -20.12
C GLN A 217 -40.50 -1.06 -18.95
N GLU A 218 -39.99 -1.08 -17.72
CA GLU A 218 -40.78 -1.31 -16.51
C GLU A 218 -41.79 -0.18 -16.25
N GLU A 219 -41.42 1.08 -16.47
CA GLU A 219 -42.33 2.22 -16.33
C GLU A 219 -43.48 2.15 -17.36
N ASP A 220 -43.18 1.76 -18.59
CA ASP A 220 -44.18 1.62 -19.65
C ASP A 220 -45.10 0.40 -19.41
N GLU A 221 -44.56 -0.74 -18.96
CA GLU A 221 -45.38 -1.88 -18.51
C GLU A 221 -46.29 -1.50 -17.33
N LEU A 222 -45.79 -0.69 -16.39
CA LEU A 222 -46.59 -0.21 -15.26
C LEU A 222 -47.69 0.74 -15.72
N LYS A 223 -47.44 1.60 -16.71
CA LYS A 223 -48.46 2.47 -17.30
C LYS A 223 -49.55 1.65 -17.99
N GLU A 224 -49.18 0.61 -18.74
CA GLU A 224 -50.13 -0.30 -19.39
C GLU A 224 -51.00 -1.03 -18.36
N LYS A 225 -50.38 -1.66 -17.36
CA LYS A 225 -51.11 -2.34 -16.27
C LYS A 225 -52.03 -1.37 -15.50
N ALA A 226 -51.59 -0.13 -15.28
CA ALA A 226 -52.41 0.90 -14.64
C ALA A 226 -53.57 1.38 -15.51
N GLN A 227 -53.43 1.37 -16.84
CA GLN A 227 -54.53 1.65 -17.77
C GLN A 227 -55.53 0.50 -17.80
N GLU A 228 -55.04 -0.74 -17.84
CA GLU A 228 -55.90 -1.94 -17.83
C GLU A 228 -56.69 -2.05 -16.52
N ALA A 229 -56.04 -1.82 -15.37
CA ALA A 229 -56.72 -1.78 -14.08
C ALA A 229 -57.82 -0.69 -14.03
N ARG A 230 -57.60 0.47 -14.65
CA ARG A 230 -58.64 1.50 -14.79
C ARG A 230 -59.79 1.03 -15.67
N ARG A 231 -59.51 0.36 -16.78
CA ARG A 231 -60.52 -0.19 -17.71
C ARG A 231 -61.39 -1.24 -17.03
N VAL A 232 -60.77 -2.19 -16.35
CA VAL A 232 -61.45 -3.23 -15.55
C VAL A 232 -62.33 -2.59 -14.47
N LYS A 233 -61.79 -1.60 -13.75
CA LYS A 233 -62.55 -0.88 -12.73
C LYS A 233 -63.79 -0.19 -13.33
N MET A 234 -63.68 0.45 -14.49
CA MET A 234 -64.81 1.09 -15.17
C MET A 234 -65.86 0.07 -15.64
N LEU A 235 -65.43 -1.12 -16.08
CA LEU A 235 -66.34 -2.19 -16.50
C LEU A 235 -67.14 -2.78 -15.33
N HIS A 236 -66.53 -2.84 -14.14
CA HIS A 236 -67.11 -3.44 -12.93
C HIS A 236 -67.60 -2.41 -11.91
N CYS A 237 -67.69 -1.13 -12.28
CA CYS A 237 -68.37 -0.16 -11.45
C CYS A 237 -69.85 -0.58 -11.34
N PRO A 238 -70.38 -0.84 -10.12
CA PRO A 238 -71.80 -1.07 -9.94
C PRO A 238 -72.53 0.15 -10.49
N SER A 239 -73.30 -0.10 -11.55
CA SER A 239 -74.03 0.96 -12.22
C SER A 239 -75.39 1.11 -11.55
N ARG A 240 -75.94 2.32 -11.62
CA ARG A 240 -77.32 2.57 -11.18
C ARG A 240 -78.33 1.62 -11.84
N ALA A 241 -78.02 1.05 -13.01
CA ALA A 241 -78.85 0.04 -13.65
C ALA A 241 -78.83 -1.29 -12.88
N MET A 242 -77.68 -1.73 -12.38
CA MET A 242 -77.57 -2.97 -11.58
C MET A 242 -78.25 -2.83 -10.21
N ASP A 243 -78.19 -1.64 -9.59
CA ASP A 243 -78.94 -1.37 -8.36
C ASP A 243 -80.45 -1.44 -8.60
N ILE A 244 -80.93 -0.86 -9.70
CA ILE A 244 -82.35 -0.92 -10.10
C ILE A 244 -82.77 -2.35 -10.44
N GLU A 245 -81.92 -3.13 -11.11
CA GLU A 245 -82.19 -4.55 -11.41
C GLU A 245 -82.35 -5.37 -10.12
N ASN A 246 -81.47 -5.18 -9.13
CA ASN A 246 -81.59 -5.82 -7.82
C ASN A 246 -82.88 -5.41 -7.09
N GLU A 247 -83.24 -4.11 -7.13
CA GLU A 247 -84.51 -3.63 -6.56
C GLU A 247 -85.73 -4.26 -7.26
N ILE A 248 -85.69 -4.41 -8.59
CA ILE A 248 -86.76 -5.09 -9.35
C ILE A 248 -86.86 -6.56 -8.96
N GLU A 249 -85.75 -7.26 -8.78
CA GLU A 249 -85.71 -8.67 -8.34
C GLU A 249 -86.41 -8.81 -6.98
N VAL A 250 -86.06 -7.97 -6.00
CA VAL A 250 -86.67 -7.95 -4.67
C VAL A 250 -88.17 -7.65 -4.74
N LEU A 251 -88.58 -6.68 -5.56
CA LEU A 251 -90.00 -6.34 -5.73
C LEU A 251 -90.79 -7.48 -6.39
N ARG A 252 -90.17 -8.23 -7.32
CA ARG A 252 -90.79 -9.42 -7.93
C ARG A 252 -90.98 -10.53 -6.91
N GLU A 253 -89.97 -10.82 -6.08
CA GLU A 253 -90.10 -11.80 -4.99
C GLU A 253 -91.26 -11.42 -4.05
N GLN A 254 -91.30 -10.17 -3.60
CA GLN A 254 -92.39 -9.67 -2.74
C GLN A 254 -93.77 -9.78 -3.40
N LEU A 255 -93.86 -9.48 -4.70
CA LEU A 255 -95.10 -9.62 -5.45
C LEU A 255 -95.54 -11.09 -5.52
N THR A 256 -94.61 -12.01 -5.79
CA THR A 256 -94.92 -13.45 -5.84
C THR A 256 -95.39 -13.98 -4.48
N GLU A 257 -94.75 -13.57 -3.39
CA GLU A 257 -95.15 -13.91 -2.02
C GLU A 257 -96.55 -13.37 -1.70
N LYS A 258 -96.82 -12.08 -1.98
CA LYS A 258 -98.13 -11.46 -1.74
C LYS A 258 -99.22 -12.08 -2.60
N SER A 259 -98.93 -12.39 -3.87
CA SER A 259 -99.88 -13.07 -4.75
C SER A 259 -100.24 -14.46 -4.24
N SER A 260 -99.25 -15.21 -3.74
CA SER A 260 -99.46 -16.54 -3.16
C SER A 260 -100.30 -16.46 -1.88
N ASN A 261 -100.03 -15.47 -1.02
CA ASN A 261 -100.83 -15.18 0.16
C ASN A 261 -102.27 -14.78 -0.20
N CYS A 262 -102.48 -13.96 -1.24
CA CYS A 262 -103.81 -13.62 -1.73
C CYS A 262 -104.57 -14.86 -2.21
N VAL A 263 -103.94 -15.75 -3.00
CA VAL A 263 -104.56 -16.99 -3.45
C VAL A 263 -104.90 -17.90 -2.28
N TYR A 264 -104.02 -18.01 -1.29
CA TYR A 264 -104.25 -18.77 -0.07
C TYR A 264 -105.47 -18.24 0.71
N LEU A 265 -105.52 -16.92 0.95
CA LEU A 265 -106.64 -16.27 1.63
C LEU A 265 -107.94 -16.38 0.82
N LEU A 266 -107.89 -16.27 -0.52
CA LEU A 266 -109.08 -16.44 -1.37
C LEU A 266 -109.65 -17.86 -1.24
N LYS A 267 -108.77 -18.86 -1.12
CA LYS A 267 -109.13 -20.26 -0.92
C LYS A 267 -109.74 -20.48 0.47
N GLU A 268 -109.17 -19.88 1.52
CA GLU A 268 -109.74 -19.91 2.88
C GLU A 268 -111.14 -19.28 2.91
N VAL A 269 -111.31 -18.09 2.33
CA VAL A 269 -112.62 -17.40 2.26
C VAL A 269 -113.63 -18.23 1.47
N TRP A 270 -113.22 -18.85 0.37
CA TRP A 270 -114.09 -19.73 -0.41
C TRP A 270 -114.51 -20.97 0.38
N LEU A 271 -113.60 -21.58 1.16
CA LEU A 271 -113.92 -22.70 2.04
C LEU A 271 -114.86 -22.30 3.19
N ILE A 272 -114.68 -21.11 3.77
CA ILE A 272 -115.57 -20.54 4.79
C ILE A 272 -116.97 -20.27 4.21
N HIS A 273 -117.05 -19.71 2.99
CA HIS A 273 -118.33 -19.39 2.33
C HIS A 273 -119.06 -20.65 1.81
N ALA A 274 -118.32 -21.70 1.42
CA ALA A 274 -118.88 -22.98 0.99
C ALA A 274 -119.33 -23.89 2.15
N GLY A 275 -119.20 -23.45 3.42
CA GLY A 275 -119.64 -24.21 4.60
C GLY A 275 -118.78 -25.43 4.93
N LEU A 276 -117.51 -25.44 4.51
CA LEU A 276 -116.57 -26.56 4.68
C LEU A 276 -115.52 -26.35 5.79
N ALA A 277 -115.76 -25.43 6.73
CA ALA A 277 -114.90 -25.25 7.89
C ALA A 277 -115.25 -26.27 8.99
N ILE A 278 -114.32 -27.19 9.27
CA ILE A 278 -114.09 -27.82 10.58
C ILE A 278 -112.70 -27.41 11.02
#